data_AF-A0A7V9UT62-F1
#
_entry.id   AF-A0A7V9UT62-F1
#
_cell.length_a   1.000
_cell.length_b   1.000
_cell.length_c   1.000
_cell.angle_alpha   90.00
_cell.angle_beta   90.00
_cell.angle_gamma   90.00
#
_symmetry.space_group_name_H-M   'P 1'
#
loop_
_entity.id
_entity.type
_entity.pdbx_description
1 polymer ?
#
loop_
_entity_poly.entity_id
_entity_poly.type
_entity_poly.pdbx_seq_one_letter_code
_entity_poly.pdbx_strand_id
1 'polypeptide(L)'
;MQENSLNAEEKRLAESDRHEKDWRLWGCYVAERAWGTVREDYSADGAAWDYFPFEHAHLRTFRWNEDGIAGICDRKQNLCFAVSLWNEKDAILKERFFGLNGNTGNHGEDVKEYYFYLDNTPTHSYMKFLYKYPQAAFPYQKIYDENAKRNKLQPEYELIDTGVFDEDKYFDVFIEYAKADADDICIKITAVNRSDETAPLRILPTVWFRNSWSWGGDKPKPSMKKYDWNLENLSGLHWKNEESDDYVLMCVGASEMLFCENETNYAKIYGGENKSQFTKDGINNYIVNNDKSAINIE
;
A
#
# COMPACT_ATOMS: atom_id res chain seq x y z
N MET A 1 -9.68 42.17 -15.00
CA MET A 1 -10.86 41.30 -14.84
C MET A 1 -11.07 41.17 -13.35
N GLN A 2 -12.26 41.46 -12.83
CA GLN A 2 -12.55 41.43 -11.39
C GLN A 2 -12.30 40.04 -10.82
N GLU A 3 -11.73 39.96 -9.60
CA GLU A 3 -11.56 38.77 -8.75
C GLU A 3 -12.91 38.13 -8.35
N ASN A 4 -13.75 37.82 -9.33
CA ASN A 4 -14.98 37.09 -9.12
C ASN A 4 -14.65 35.60 -9.02
N SER A 5 -14.40 35.20 -7.76
CA SER A 5 -14.67 33.90 -7.17
C SER A 5 -14.07 32.69 -7.89
N LEU A 6 -12.73 32.56 -7.84
CA LEU A 6 -12.11 31.24 -7.98
C LEU A 6 -12.83 30.24 -7.06
N ASN A 7 -13.15 29.06 -7.59
CA ASN A 7 -13.66 27.97 -6.77
C ASN A 7 -12.59 27.49 -5.78
N ALA A 8 -12.97 26.61 -4.85
CA ALA A 8 -12.05 26.17 -3.80
C ALA A 8 -10.78 25.49 -4.34
N GLU A 9 -10.85 24.78 -5.46
CA GLU A 9 -9.68 24.14 -6.07
C GLU A 9 -8.83 25.12 -6.86
N GLU A 10 -9.45 26.03 -7.62
CA GLU A 10 -8.74 27.11 -8.31
C GLU A 10 -7.95 28.00 -7.35
N LYS A 11 -8.47 28.22 -6.13
CA LYS A 11 -7.72 28.91 -5.06
C LYS A 11 -6.49 28.11 -4.64
N ARG A 12 -6.64 26.80 -4.36
CA ARG A 12 -5.52 25.93 -3.95
C ARG A 12 -4.44 25.87 -5.05
N LEU A 13 -4.86 25.74 -6.31
CA LEU A 13 -3.96 25.79 -7.46
C LEU A 13 -3.17 27.10 -7.51
N ALA A 14 -3.87 28.22 -7.37
CA ALA A 14 -3.23 29.54 -7.40
C ALA A 14 -2.27 29.75 -6.21
N GLU A 15 -2.62 29.29 -5.01
CA GLU A 15 -1.74 29.30 -3.83
C GLU A 15 -0.49 28.43 -4.04
N SER A 16 -0.63 27.24 -4.64
CA SER A 16 0.50 26.37 -4.96
C SER A 16 1.42 26.94 -6.03
N ASP A 17 0.85 27.54 -7.07
CA ASP A 17 1.62 28.11 -8.17
C ASP A 17 2.36 29.40 -7.75
N ARG A 18 1.82 30.12 -6.75
CA ARG A 18 2.49 31.24 -6.08
C ARG A 18 3.44 30.81 -4.95
N HIS A 19 3.55 29.52 -4.66
CA HIS A 19 4.31 28.96 -3.54
C HIS A 19 3.90 29.52 -2.15
N GLU A 20 2.65 29.94 -2.00
CA GLU A 20 2.09 30.38 -0.72
C GLU A 20 1.74 29.17 0.16
N LYS A 21 1.34 28.06 -0.47
CA LYS A 21 0.92 26.85 0.21
C LYS A 21 1.14 25.61 -0.64
N ASP A 22 1.78 24.60 -0.05
CA ASP A 22 2.25 23.41 -0.77
C ASP A 22 1.19 22.31 -0.83
N TRP A 23 0.05 22.58 -1.46
CA TRP A 23 -1.05 21.62 -1.56
C TRP A 23 -0.65 20.31 -2.26
N ARG A 24 0.40 20.31 -3.08
CA ARG A 24 0.94 19.14 -3.78
C ARG A 24 2.05 18.44 -2.98
N LEU A 25 2.26 18.81 -1.71
CA LEU A 25 3.22 18.13 -0.85
C LEU A 25 2.86 16.65 -0.69
N TRP A 26 1.60 16.37 -0.37
CA TRP A 26 1.06 15.02 -0.22
C TRP A 26 0.11 14.67 -1.37
N GLY A 27 0.23 13.48 -1.93
CA GLY A 27 -0.64 13.01 -3.00
C GLY A 27 -0.50 11.52 -3.27
N CYS A 28 -1.27 11.03 -4.24
CA CYS A 28 -1.24 9.64 -4.70
C CYS A 28 -0.01 9.35 -5.58
N TYR A 29 1.20 9.55 -5.04
CA TYR A 29 2.47 9.31 -5.75
C TYR A 29 3.07 7.93 -5.47
N VAL A 30 2.37 7.08 -4.70
CA VAL A 30 2.70 5.67 -4.46
C VAL A 30 1.97 4.82 -5.49
N ALA A 31 2.65 3.85 -6.07
CA ALA A 31 2.03 2.91 -6.99
C ALA A 31 1.28 1.81 -6.20
N GLU A 32 0.27 1.19 -6.78
CA GLU A 32 -0.40 0.03 -6.16
C GLU A 32 0.37 -1.27 -6.38
N ARG A 33 1.36 -1.25 -7.29
CA ARG A 33 2.25 -2.35 -7.65
C ARG A 33 3.61 -1.82 -8.09
N ALA A 34 4.68 -2.31 -7.47
CA ALA A 34 6.07 -1.97 -7.81
C ALA A 34 6.97 -3.20 -8.08
N TRP A 35 6.47 -4.41 -7.90
CA TRP A 35 7.18 -5.66 -8.20
C TRP A 35 7.21 -5.97 -9.71
N GLY A 36 8.19 -6.75 -10.16
CA GLY A 36 8.33 -7.19 -11.55
C GLY A 36 8.65 -6.05 -12.52
N THR A 37 9.47 -5.08 -12.11
CA THR A 37 9.78 -3.88 -12.91
C THR A 37 11.27 -3.76 -13.25
N VAL A 38 11.57 -3.11 -14.38
CA VAL A 38 12.94 -2.82 -14.83
C VAL A 38 13.77 -1.98 -13.85
N ARG A 39 13.12 -1.21 -12.96
CA ARG A 39 13.84 -0.38 -11.97
C ARG A 39 14.45 -1.22 -10.86
N GLU A 40 13.80 -2.33 -10.53
CA GLU A 40 14.18 -3.22 -9.44
C GLU A 40 14.97 -4.45 -9.93
N ASP A 41 15.38 -4.46 -11.20
CA ASP A 41 16.17 -5.53 -11.79
C ASP A 41 17.66 -5.41 -11.42
N TYR A 42 18.14 -6.44 -10.74
CA TYR A 42 19.56 -6.66 -10.44
C TYR A 42 20.01 -8.07 -10.83
N SER A 43 19.26 -8.72 -11.71
CA SER A 43 19.62 -10.01 -12.28
C SER A 43 20.88 -9.88 -13.14
N ALA A 44 21.66 -10.97 -13.21
CA ALA A 44 22.87 -11.00 -14.03
C ALA A 44 22.57 -11.11 -15.54
N ASP A 45 21.35 -11.55 -15.89
CA ASP A 45 20.89 -11.86 -17.24
C ASP A 45 19.83 -10.88 -17.79
N GLY A 46 19.40 -9.90 -17.00
CA GLY A 46 18.41 -8.90 -17.42
C GLY A 46 16.96 -9.38 -17.36
N ALA A 47 16.67 -10.39 -16.54
CA ALA A 47 15.34 -10.96 -16.32
C ALA A 47 14.46 -10.09 -15.39
N ALA A 48 14.27 -8.81 -15.74
CA ALA A 48 13.62 -7.82 -14.87
C ALA A 48 12.23 -8.21 -14.33
N TRP A 49 11.44 -8.95 -15.11
CA TRP A 49 10.07 -9.34 -14.76
C TRP A 49 10.03 -10.50 -13.76
N ASP A 50 11.10 -11.28 -13.66
CA ASP A 50 11.17 -12.48 -12.82
C ASP A 50 12.10 -12.28 -11.60
N TYR A 51 12.99 -11.28 -11.64
CA TYR A 51 13.97 -11.03 -10.59
C TYR A 51 13.36 -10.58 -9.26
N PHE A 52 12.29 -9.78 -9.31
CA PHE A 52 11.54 -9.34 -8.13
C PHE A 52 10.05 -9.67 -8.32
N PRO A 53 9.66 -10.95 -8.11
CA PRO A 53 8.29 -11.40 -8.31
C PRO A 53 7.37 -10.95 -7.17
N PHE A 54 6.06 -11.09 -7.36
CA PHE A 54 5.03 -10.72 -6.38
C PHE A 54 5.26 -11.35 -5.00
N GLU A 55 5.66 -12.62 -4.98
CA GLU A 55 5.90 -13.41 -3.76
C GLU A 55 7.00 -12.79 -2.88
N HIS A 56 7.92 -12.03 -3.47
CA HIS A 56 8.98 -11.36 -2.73
C HIS A 56 8.55 -9.99 -2.20
N ALA A 57 7.48 -9.38 -2.72
CA ALA A 57 7.14 -7.97 -2.46
C ALA A 57 6.85 -7.66 -0.99
N HIS A 58 6.31 -8.63 -0.24
CA HIS A 58 6.06 -8.49 1.20
C HIS A 58 7.31 -8.77 2.05
N LEU A 59 8.31 -9.44 1.48
CA LEU A 59 9.55 -9.83 2.14
C LEU A 59 10.70 -8.85 1.87
N ARG A 60 10.66 -8.16 0.73
CA ARG A 60 11.79 -7.41 0.17
C ARG A 60 11.50 -5.93 0.15
N THR A 61 12.49 -5.17 0.57
CA THR A 61 12.45 -3.70 0.52
C THR A 61 12.71 -3.20 -0.90
N PHE A 62 11.92 -2.23 -1.34
CA PHE A 62 12.11 -1.57 -2.63
C PHE A 62 13.23 -0.53 -2.55
N ARG A 63 13.96 -0.32 -3.65
CA ARG A 63 15.06 0.65 -3.69
C ARG A 63 14.64 1.98 -4.28
N TRP A 64 13.90 1.96 -5.39
CA TRP A 64 13.64 3.18 -6.17
C TRP A 64 12.27 3.77 -5.95
N ASN A 65 11.31 2.96 -5.53
CA ASN A 65 9.93 3.35 -5.28
C ASN A 65 9.38 2.62 -4.05
N GLU A 66 8.08 2.74 -3.83
CA GLU A 66 7.30 1.95 -2.88
C GLU A 66 5.95 1.62 -3.54
N ASP A 67 5.25 0.62 -2.99
CA ASP A 67 3.87 0.31 -3.37
C ASP A 67 2.91 0.19 -2.18
N GLY A 68 1.63 0.39 -2.44
CA GLY A 68 0.55 0.27 -1.46
C GLY A 68 -0.83 0.55 -2.06
N ILE A 69 -1.84 -0.20 -1.64
CA ILE A 69 -3.22 0.00 -2.14
C ILE A 69 -3.75 1.36 -1.69
N ALA A 70 -4.21 2.15 -2.67
CA ALA A 70 -4.74 3.50 -2.50
C ALA A 70 -3.79 4.42 -1.70
N GLY A 71 -2.47 4.25 -1.91
CA GLY A 71 -1.46 4.91 -1.10
C GLY A 71 -1.29 6.40 -1.40
N ILE A 72 -0.89 7.16 -0.37
CA ILE A 72 -0.41 8.54 -0.49
C ILE A 72 1.00 8.64 0.06
N CYS A 73 1.78 9.58 -0.44
CA CYS A 73 3.07 9.94 0.13
C CYS A 73 3.38 11.41 -0.05
N ASP A 74 4.41 11.90 0.64
CA ASP A 74 4.99 13.17 0.28
C ASP A 74 5.60 13.09 -1.14
N ARG A 75 5.76 14.23 -1.83
CA ARG A 75 6.25 14.30 -3.21
C ARG A 75 7.63 13.67 -3.45
N LYS A 76 8.44 13.46 -2.40
CA LYS A 76 9.74 12.76 -2.47
C LYS A 76 9.63 11.28 -2.11
N GLN A 77 8.44 10.81 -1.75
CA GLN A 77 8.12 9.46 -1.30
C GLN A 77 9.05 9.02 -0.16
N ASN A 78 9.27 9.91 0.80
CA ASN A 78 10.04 9.61 2.01
C ASN A 78 9.15 8.89 3.03
N LEU A 79 7.92 9.36 3.20
CA LEU A 79 6.90 8.72 4.01
C LEU A 79 5.68 8.36 3.18
N CYS A 80 5.25 7.12 3.32
CA CYS A 80 4.09 6.57 2.63
C CYS A 80 3.02 6.14 3.63
N PHE A 81 1.78 6.25 3.22
CA PHE A 81 0.61 5.69 3.88
C PHE A 81 -0.19 4.89 2.86
N ALA A 82 -0.72 3.73 3.25
CA ALA A 82 -1.63 2.92 2.43
C ALA A 82 -2.52 2.04 3.32
N VAL A 83 -3.47 1.34 2.69
CA VAL A 83 -4.36 0.40 3.38
C VAL A 83 -3.98 -1.03 3.04
N SER A 84 -3.79 -1.84 4.08
CA SER A 84 -3.66 -3.29 3.96
C SER A 84 -4.91 -3.98 4.49
N LEU A 85 -5.31 -5.08 3.86
CA LEU A 85 -6.53 -5.82 4.21
C LEU A 85 -6.23 -7.29 4.45
N TRP A 86 -7.07 -7.94 5.27
CA TRP A 86 -7.05 -9.40 5.42
C TRP A 86 -8.44 -9.94 5.75
N ASN A 87 -8.92 -10.88 4.94
CA ASN A 87 -10.20 -11.56 5.09
C ASN A 87 -10.13 -12.79 6.04
N GLU A 88 -9.04 -12.95 6.78
CA GLU A 88 -8.71 -14.11 7.63
C GLU A 88 -8.53 -15.44 6.88
N LYS A 89 -8.43 -15.41 5.55
CA LYS A 89 -8.27 -16.59 4.68
C LYS A 89 -7.10 -16.48 3.71
N ASP A 90 -6.71 -15.27 3.32
CA ASP A 90 -5.57 -15.05 2.43
C ASP A 90 -4.27 -15.49 3.09
N ALA A 91 -3.36 -16.06 2.30
CA ALA A 91 -2.05 -16.53 2.74
C ALA A 91 -1.06 -15.37 3.03
N ILE A 92 -1.38 -14.17 2.59
CA ILE A 92 -0.62 -12.94 2.83
C ILE A 92 -1.60 -11.77 3.02
N LEU A 93 -1.14 -10.69 3.65
CA LEU A 93 -1.87 -9.44 3.70
C LEU A 93 -2.05 -8.87 2.29
N LYS A 94 -3.25 -8.35 2.01
CA LYS A 94 -3.55 -7.63 0.79
C LYS A 94 -3.12 -6.18 0.93
N GLU A 95 -1.83 -5.93 0.72
CA GLU A 95 -1.18 -4.62 0.86
C GLU A 95 -0.81 -3.98 -0.49
N ARG A 96 -0.82 -4.76 -1.56
CA ARG A 96 -0.49 -4.37 -2.94
C ARG A 96 -1.22 -5.26 -3.94
N PHE A 97 -1.28 -4.83 -5.19
CA PHE A 97 -2.00 -5.56 -6.22
C PHE A 97 -1.20 -6.74 -6.79
N PHE A 98 -1.92 -7.85 -6.91
CA PHE A 98 -1.47 -9.04 -7.62
C PHE A 98 -1.72 -8.91 -9.12
N GLY A 99 -0.94 -9.65 -9.89
CA GLY A 99 -1.08 -9.71 -11.34
C GLY A 99 -0.13 -10.72 -11.95
N LEU A 100 -0.15 -10.78 -13.26
CA LEU A 100 0.77 -11.54 -14.08
C LEU A 100 1.83 -10.61 -14.65
N ASN A 101 3.05 -11.11 -14.76
CA ASN A 101 4.12 -10.46 -15.50
C ASN A 101 4.08 -10.85 -16.98
N GLY A 102 4.95 -10.25 -17.80
CA GLY A 102 4.98 -10.50 -19.25
C GLY A 102 5.20 -11.97 -19.67
N ASN A 103 5.77 -12.80 -18.79
CA ASN A 103 6.02 -14.22 -19.03
C ASN A 103 4.87 -15.12 -18.57
N THR A 104 4.00 -14.62 -17.69
CA THR A 104 2.91 -15.41 -17.07
C THR A 104 1.53 -15.04 -17.59
N GLY A 105 1.35 -13.86 -18.20
CA GLY A 105 0.12 -13.46 -18.89
C GLY A 105 0.15 -13.78 -20.39
N ASN A 106 -0.96 -14.26 -20.93
CA ASN A 106 -1.11 -14.54 -22.36
C ASN A 106 -1.11 -13.27 -23.23
N HIS A 107 -1.45 -12.12 -22.66
CA HIS A 107 -1.37 -10.80 -23.31
C HIS A 107 -0.37 -9.83 -22.65
N GLY A 108 0.50 -10.33 -21.77
CA GLY A 108 1.56 -9.56 -21.14
C GLY A 108 1.30 -9.30 -19.66
N GLU A 109 1.73 -8.14 -19.18
CA GLU A 109 1.49 -7.72 -17.80
C GLU A 109 0.01 -7.41 -17.59
N ASP A 110 -0.56 -7.93 -16.51
CA ASP A 110 -2.00 -7.94 -16.31
C ASP A 110 -2.34 -7.95 -14.80
N VAL A 111 -2.99 -6.89 -14.32
CA VAL A 111 -3.38 -6.77 -12.91
C VAL A 111 -4.68 -7.52 -12.66
N LYS A 112 -4.66 -8.45 -11.72
CA LYS A 112 -5.76 -9.39 -11.48
C LYS A 112 -6.63 -8.96 -10.30
N GLU A 113 -6.96 -7.68 -10.24
CA GLU A 113 -7.67 -7.02 -9.14
C GLU A 113 -8.75 -6.10 -9.69
N TYR A 114 -9.85 -5.90 -8.94
CA TYR A 114 -10.88 -4.94 -9.33
C TYR A 114 -10.85 -3.72 -8.41
N TYR A 115 -10.52 -2.58 -9.00
CA TYR A 115 -10.41 -1.30 -8.32
C TYR A 115 -10.75 -0.14 -9.24
N PHE A 116 -11.11 1.00 -8.64
CA PHE A 116 -11.60 2.16 -9.36
C PHE A 116 -11.12 3.44 -8.69
N TYR A 117 -10.47 4.32 -9.46
CA TYR A 117 -10.28 5.71 -9.07
C TYR A 117 -11.60 6.45 -9.27
N LEU A 118 -12.18 6.94 -8.18
CA LEU A 118 -13.50 7.57 -8.20
C LEU A 118 -13.41 9.09 -8.28
N ASP A 119 -12.43 9.70 -7.60
CA ASP A 119 -12.21 11.14 -7.62
C ASP A 119 -10.76 11.49 -7.23
N ASN A 120 -10.23 12.58 -7.78
CA ASN A 120 -8.95 13.17 -7.41
C ASN A 120 -8.85 14.61 -7.94
N THR A 121 -8.87 15.58 -7.05
CA THR A 121 -8.60 16.99 -7.42
C THR A 121 -7.14 17.19 -7.82
N PRO A 122 -6.79 18.12 -8.73
CA PRO A 122 -5.40 18.42 -9.10
C PRO A 122 -4.42 18.70 -7.94
N THR A 123 -4.91 19.21 -6.81
CA THR A 123 -4.12 19.45 -5.59
C THR A 123 -4.17 18.31 -4.58
N HIS A 124 -4.72 17.14 -4.95
CA HIS A 124 -4.91 15.96 -4.07
C HIS A 124 -5.65 16.26 -2.77
N SER A 125 -6.47 17.31 -2.82
CA SER A 125 -7.12 17.86 -1.66
C SER A 125 -8.46 17.19 -1.38
N TYR A 126 -9.01 16.48 -2.37
CA TYR A 126 -9.90 15.34 -2.19
C TYR A 126 -9.46 14.18 -3.10
N MET A 127 -9.46 12.95 -2.58
CA MET A 127 -9.18 11.72 -3.31
C MET A 127 -10.13 10.62 -2.85
N LYS A 128 -10.62 9.81 -3.79
CA LYS A 128 -11.50 8.67 -3.50
C LYS A 128 -11.15 7.46 -4.36
N PHE A 129 -10.98 6.32 -3.70
CA PHE A 129 -10.67 5.04 -4.30
C PHE A 129 -11.68 3.97 -3.86
N LEU A 130 -11.97 3.02 -4.72
CA LEU A 130 -12.75 1.83 -4.40
C LEU A 130 -11.94 0.58 -4.75
N TYR A 131 -11.82 -0.34 -3.80
CA TYR A 131 -11.28 -1.67 -4.00
C TYR A 131 -12.34 -2.74 -3.74
N LYS A 132 -12.44 -3.75 -4.61
CA LYS A 132 -13.31 -4.92 -4.41
C LYS A 132 -12.49 -6.07 -3.86
N TYR A 133 -12.64 -6.34 -2.56
CA TYR A 133 -11.86 -7.35 -1.86
C TYR A 133 -12.69 -8.61 -1.57
N PRO A 134 -12.31 -9.80 -2.07
CA PRO A 134 -13.08 -11.02 -1.86
C PRO A 134 -13.11 -11.50 -0.40
N GLN A 135 -14.22 -12.10 0.02
CA GLN A 135 -14.34 -12.74 1.34
C GLN A 135 -13.69 -14.14 1.39
N ALA A 136 -13.52 -14.78 0.23
CA ALA A 136 -12.81 -16.05 0.10
C ALA A 136 -11.31 -15.80 -0.08
N ALA A 137 -10.50 -16.82 0.20
CA ALA A 137 -9.05 -16.76 -0.06
C ALA A 137 -8.80 -16.40 -1.54
N PHE A 138 -7.92 -15.43 -1.75
CA PHE A 138 -7.61 -14.94 -3.07
C PHE A 138 -6.96 -16.06 -3.92
N PRO A 139 -7.47 -16.33 -5.14
CA PRO A 139 -7.14 -17.55 -5.89
C PRO A 139 -5.86 -17.43 -6.73
N TYR A 140 -4.75 -17.01 -6.11
CA TYR A 140 -3.45 -16.75 -6.78
C TYR A 140 -3.02 -17.87 -7.74
N GLN A 141 -2.91 -19.11 -7.22
CA GLN A 141 -2.43 -20.24 -8.01
C GLN A 141 -3.36 -20.61 -9.16
N LYS A 142 -4.68 -20.52 -8.95
CA LYS A 142 -5.67 -20.80 -10.01
C LYS A 142 -5.51 -19.82 -11.18
N ILE A 143 -5.25 -18.55 -10.89
CA ILE A 143 -5.03 -17.52 -11.91
C ILE A 143 -3.73 -17.80 -12.69
N TYR A 144 -2.64 -18.16 -11.99
CA TYR A 144 -1.40 -18.57 -12.66
C TYR A 144 -1.61 -19.80 -13.56
N ASP A 145 -2.19 -20.87 -13.02
CA ASP A 145 -2.35 -22.15 -13.71
C ASP A 145 -3.24 -22.03 -14.95
N GLU A 146 -4.33 -21.27 -14.87
CA GLU A 146 -5.25 -21.11 -16.00
C GLU A 146 -4.69 -20.21 -17.09
N ASN A 147 -4.00 -19.11 -16.73
CA ASN A 147 -3.40 -18.24 -17.74
C ASN A 147 -2.18 -18.89 -18.43
N ALA A 148 -1.41 -19.71 -17.73
CA ALA A 148 -0.29 -20.46 -18.32
C ALA A 148 -0.73 -21.46 -19.41
N LYS A 149 -1.98 -21.92 -19.39
CA LYS A 149 -2.55 -22.82 -20.41
C LYS A 149 -3.05 -22.09 -21.66
N ARG A 150 -3.14 -20.76 -21.62
CA ARG A 150 -3.75 -19.95 -22.68
C ARG A 150 -2.72 -19.42 -23.66
N ASN A 151 -3.11 -19.33 -24.92
CA ASN A 151 -2.32 -18.70 -25.97
C ASN A 151 -2.82 -17.27 -26.27
N LYS A 152 -2.07 -16.55 -27.10
CA LYS A 152 -2.36 -15.15 -27.47
C LYS A 152 -3.70 -14.93 -28.19
N LEU A 153 -4.34 -15.98 -28.70
CA LEU A 153 -5.63 -15.90 -29.39
C LEU A 153 -6.82 -16.12 -28.44
N GLN A 154 -6.57 -16.58 -27.20
CA GLN A 154 -7.59 -16.78 -26.19
C GLN A 154 -7.72 -15.53 -25.31
N PRO A 155 -8.91 -15.24 -24.76
CA PRO A 155 -9.06 -14.17 -23.78
C PRO A 155 -8.23 -14.46 -22.53
N GLU A 156 -7.94 -13.45 -21.72
CA GLU A 156 -7.35 -13.63 -20.38
C GLU A 156 -8.31 -14.42 -19.48
N TYR A 157 -7.76 -15.12 -18.48
CA TYR A 157 -8.56 -15.66 -17.38
C TYR A 157 -8.51 -14.66 -16.23
N GLU A 158 -9.67 -14.08 -15.92
CA GLU A 158 -9.81 -12.97 -14.99
C GLU A 158 -10.15 -13.41 -13.58
N LEU A 159 -9.96 -12.51 -12.60
CA LEU A 159 -10.35 -12.78 -11.22
C LEU A 159 -11.85 -13.11 -11.10
N ILE A 160 -12.71 -12.48 -11.90
CA ILE A 160 -14.15 -12.77 -11.89
C ILE A 160 -14.47 -14.20 -12.36
N ASP A 161 -13.68 -14.75 -13.29
CA ASP A 161 -13.87 -16.12 -13.81
C ASP A 161 -13.60 -17.19 -12.75
N THR A 162 -12.94 -16.81 -11.65
CA THR A 162 -12.63 -17.73 -10.56
C THR A 162 -13.84 -18.13 -9.73
N GLY A 163 -14.92 -17.33 -9.78
CA GLY A 163 -16.10 -17.42 -8.92
C GLY A 163 -15.94 -16.77 -7.55
N VAL A 164 -14.81 -16.08 -7.27
CA VAL A 164 -14.55 -15.49 -5.94
C VAL A 164 -15.51 -14.35 -5.58
N PHE A 165 -16.22 -13.79 -6.55
CA PHE A 165 -17.24 -12.76 -6.38
C PHE A 165 -18.68 -13.29 -6.47
N ASP A 166 -18.87 -14.59 -6.67
CA ASP A 166 -20.19 -15.20 -6.76
C ASP A 166 -20.98 -14.96 -5.47
N GLU A 167 -22.31 -14.84 -5.59
CA GLU A 167 -23.21 -14.56 -4.46
C GLU A 167 -22.86 -13.26 -3.69
N ASP A 168 -22.26 -12.28 -4.36
CA ASP A 168 -21.84 -11.01 -3.78
C ASP A 168 -20.87 -11.16 -2.59
N LYS A 169 -20.09 -12.25 -2.53
CA LYS A 169 -19.14 -12.59 -1.45
C LYS A 169 -17.85 -11.75 -1.47
N TYR A 170 -18.00 -10.44 -1.37
CA TYR A 170 -16.91 -9.48 -1.32
C TYR A 170 -17.24 -8.25 -0.50
N PHE A 171 -16.20 -7.47 -0.20
CA PHE A 171 -16.28 -6.16 0.40
C PHE A 171 -16.00 -5.09 -0.66
N ASP A 172 -16.85 -4.06 -0.72
CA ASP A 172 -16.43 -2.79 -1.30
C ASP A 172 -15.69 -1.99 -0.23
N VAL A 173 -14.41 -1.70 -0.46
CA VAL A 173 -13.58 -0.91 0.45
C VAL A 173 -13.32 0.44 -0.20
N PHE A 174 -13.95 1.47 0.35
CA PHE A 174 -13.71 2.87 -0.04
C PHE A 174 -12.60 3.46 0.81
N ILE A 175 -11.62 4.09 0.15
CA ILE A 175 -10.55 4.86 0.80
C ILE A 175 -10.69 6.31 0.34
N GLU A 176 -10.88 7.21 1.29
CA GLU A 176 -11.10 8.63 1.06
C GLU A 176 -10.05 9.45 1.82
N TYR A 177 -9.51 10.45 1.13
CA TYR A 177 -8.62 11.45 1.70
C TYR A 177 -9.24 12.83 1.48
N ALA A 178 -9.25 13.65 2.52
CA ALA A 178 -9.70 15.04 2.45
C ALA A 178 -8.72 15.93 3.21
N LYS A 179 -8.19 16.95 2.53
CA LYS A 179 -7.28 17.91 3.14
C LYS A 179 -8.06 19.01 3.85
N ALA A 180 -7.83 19.15 5.16
CA ALA A 180 -8.21 20.34 5.89
C ALA A 180 -7.20 21.48 5.63
N ASP A 181 -5.93 21.11 5.47
CA ASP A 181 -4.80 21.99 5.13
C ASP A 181 -3.81 21.23 4.21
N ALA A 182 -2.72 21.86 3.75
CA ALA A 182 -1.76 21.26 2.81
C ALA A 182 -1.06 20.00 3.38
N ASP A 183 -0.86 19.99 4.70
CA ASP A 183 -0.23 18.96 5.51
C ASP A 183 -1.17 18.30 6.55
N ASP A 184 -2.45 18.71 6.59
CA ASP A 184 -3.48 18.13 7.46
C ASP A 184 -4.50 17.33 6.62
N ILE A 185 -4.43 16.00 6.75
CA ILE A 185 -5.17 15.04 5.91
C ILE A 185 -6.07 14.18 6.78
N CYS A 186 -7.38 14.30 6.56
CA CYS A 186 -8.37 13.37 7.09
C CYS A 186 -8.41 12.11 6.21
N ILE A 187 -8.34 10.95 6.85
CA ILE A 187 -8.39 9.63 6.20
C ILE A 187 -9.67 8.93 6.65
N LYS A 188 -10.45 8.43 5.70
CA LYS A 188 -11.64 7.62 5.99
C LYS A 188 -11.63 6.35 5.16
N ILE A 189 -11.78 5.22 5.85
CA ILE A 189 -11.89 3.91 5.24
C ILE A 189 -13.28 3.37 5.56
N THR A 190 -14.06 3.03 4.53
CA THR A 190 -15.40 2.46 4.67
C THR A 190 -15.46 1.11 3.97
N ALA A 191 -15.68 0.04 4.73
CA ALA A 191 -15.92 -1.29 4.16
C ALA A 191 -17.41 -1.61 4.17
N VAL A 192 -17.95 -2.00 3.02
CA VAL A 192 -19.33 -2.45 2.84
C VAL A 192 -19.30 -3.92 2.47
N ASN A 193 -19.81 -4.77 3.36
CA ASN A 193 -20.07 -6.16 3.03
C ASN A 193 -21.24 -6.23 2.04
N ARG A 194 -21.01 -6.79 0.85
CA ARG A 194 -22.03 -6.90 -0.21
C ARG A 194 -22.86 -8.18 -0.11
N SER A 195 -22.38 -9.18 0.61
CA SER A 195 -23.08 -10.44 0.85
C SER A 195 -24.03 -10.32 2.05
N ASP A 196 -25.03 -11.19 2.07
CA ASP A 196 -25.95 -11.39 3.20
C ASP A 196 -25.29 -12.15 4.37
N GLU A 197 -24.10 -12.72 4.18
CA GLU A 197 -23.36 -13.46 5.21
C GLU A 197 -22.33 -12.57 5.92
N THR A 198 -22.29 -12.66 7.26
CA THR A 198 -21.24 -12.01 8.06
C THR A 198 -19.88 -12.63 7.76
N ALA A 199 -18.90 -11.79 7.40
CA ALA A 199 -17.53 -12.20 7.14
C ALA A 199 -16.53 -11.32 7.89
N PRO A 200 -15.42 -11.88 8.40
CA PRO A 200 -14.39 -11.10 9.07
C PRO A 200 -13.57 -10.28 8.07
N LEU A 201 -13.14 -9.10 8.50
CA LEU A 201 -12.23 -8.25 7.75
C LEU A 201 -11.33 -7.49 8.72
N ARG A 202 -10.02 -7.60 8.52
CA ARG A 202 -9.02 -6.74 9.17
C ARG A 202 -8.62 -5.63 8.21
N ILE A 203 -8.62 -4.40 8.72
CA ILE A 203 -8.21 -3.20 8.01
C ILE A 203 -7.02 -2.62 8.74
N LEU A 204 -5.93 -2.41 8.01
CA LEU A 204 -4.66 -1.93 8.54
C LEU A 204 -4.22 -0.67 7.81
N PRO A 205 -4.53 0.52 8.36
CA PRO A 205 -3.86 1.75 7.99
C PRO A 205 -2.36 1.60 8.29
N THR A 206 -1.54 1.60 7.24
CA THR A 206 -0.10 1.32 7.35
C THR A 206 0.68 2.55 6.93
N VAL A 207 1.65 2.95 7.74
CA VAL A 207 2.58 4.05 7.46
C VAL A 207 4.00 3.51 7.50
N TRP A 208 4.83 3.93 6.55
CA TRP A 208 6.23 3.50 6.50
C TRP A 208 7.12 4.54 5.85
N PHE A 209 8.40 4.47 6.21
CA PHE A 209 9.44 5.21 5.53
C PHE A 209 9.98 4.40 4.37
N ARG A 210 10.15 5.04 3.20
CA ARG A 210 10.91 4.42 2.11
C ARG A 210 12.34 4.18 2.58
N ASN A 211 12.84 2.97 2.38
CA ASN A 211 14.19 2.66 2.83
C ASN A 211 15.20 3.36 1.93
N SER A 212 15.82 4.43 2.44
CA SER A 212 16.91 5.12 1.76
C SER A 212 18.29 4.90 2.41
N TRP A 213 18.33 4.29 3.60
CA TRP A 213 19.54 4.14 4.40
C TRP A 213 20.31 2.85 4.08
N SER A 214 19.64 1.82 3.54
CA SER A 214 20.32 0.55 3.20
C SER A 214 21.09 0.57 1.86
N TRP A 215 21.01 1.66 1.09
CA TRP A 215 21.51 1.71 -0.30
C TRP A 215 22.77 2.56 -0.51
N GLY A 216 23.45 2.90 0.58
CA GLY A 216 24.66 3.73 0.59
C GLY A 216 24.40 5.22 0.80
N GLY A 217 25.45 5.94 1.18
CA GLY A 217 25.35 7.33 1.66
C GLY A 217 25.02 7.39 3.16
N ASP A 218 25.54 8.40 3.86
CA ASP A 218 25.31 8.61 5.30
C ASP A 218 23.91 9.23 5.55
N LYS A 219 22.86 8.52 5.13
CA LYS A 219 21.48 8.94 5.40
C LYS A 219 21.02 8.44 6.77
N PRO A 220 20.50 9.32 7.64
CA PRO A 220 19.98 8.89 8.92
C PRO A 220 18.75 7.99 8.74
N LYS A 221 18.66 6.93 9.54
CA LYS A 221 17.49 6.08 9.62
C LYS A 221 16.39 6.79 10.43
N PRO A 222 15.18 6.99 9.88
CA PRO A 222 14.09 7.62 10.62
C PRO A 222 13.59 6.69 11.73
N SER A 223 12.91 7.27 12.72
CA SER A 223 12.24 6.50 13.78
C SER A 223 10.77 6.88 13.88
N MET A 224 9.94 5.89 14.19
CA MET A 224 8.52 6.03 14.43
C MET A 224 8.21 5.43 15.79
N LYS A 225 7.36 6.09 16.56
CA LYS A 225 6.98 5.65 17.90
C LYS A 225 5.49 5.76 18.08
N LYS A 226 4.95 4.92 18.96
CA LYS A 226 3.59 5.12 19.47
C LYS A 226 3.50 6.49 20.14
N TYR A 227 2.45 7.23 19.81
CA TYR A 227 2.07 8.47 20.46
C TYR A 227 0.79 8.25 21.26
N ASP A 228 0.79 8.71 22.51
CA ASP A 228 -0.33 8.58 23.44
C ASP A 228 -0.76 9.97 23.91
N TRP A 229 -1.97 10.38 23.52
CA TRP A 229 -2.56 11.64 23.97
C TRP A 229 -3.20 11.54 25.36
N ASN A 230 -3.18 10.38 26.01
CA ASN A 230 -3.94 10.08 27.23
C ASN A 230 -5.45 10.36 27.06
N LEU A 231 -5.97 10.12 25.86
CA LEU A 231 -7.38 10.25 25.54
C LEU A 231 -7.97 8.88 25.23
N GLU A 232 -9.17 8.62 25.74
CA GLU A 232 -9.85 7.35 25.52
C GLU A 232 -10.07 7.11 24.02
N ASN A 233 -9.77 5.90 23.55
CA ASN A 233 -9.89 5.48 22.15
C ASN A 233 -9.08 6.29 21.13
N LEU A 234 -8.07 7.05 21.55
CA LEU A 234 -7.16 7.73 20.64
C LEU A 234 -5.73 7.22 20.83
N SER A 235 -5.15 6.75 19.74
CA SER A 235 -3.76 6.29 19.70
C SER A 235 -3.15 6.78 18.39
N GLY A 236 -1.83 6.94 18.33
CA GLY A 236 -1.22 7.39 17.09
C GLY A 236 0.22 6.97 16.92
N LEU A 237 0.77 7.41 15.80
CA LEU A 237 2.16 7.23 15.44
C LEU A 237 2.76 8.60 15.28
N HIS A 238 3.87 8.85 15.97
CA HIS A 238 4.64 10.07 15.84
C HIS A 238 5.98 9.75 15.20
N TRP A 239 6.40 10.59 14.27
CA TRP A 239 7.72 10.49 13.70
C TRP A 239 8.32 11.87 13.48
N LYS A 240 9.63 11.93 13.74
CA LYS A 240 10.45 13.11 13.55
C LYS A 240 11.80 12.67 13.01
N ASN A 241 12.20 13.24 11.87
CA ASN A 241 13.54 13.10 11.32
C ASN A 241 14.21 14.49 11.27
N GLU A 242 15.53 14.56 11.29
CA GLU A 242 16.27 15.83 11.13
C GLU A 242 15.97 16.50 9.78
N GLU A 243 15.58 15.70 8.78
CA GLU A 243 15.23 16.14 7.42
C GLU A 243 13.72 16.17 7.12
N SER A 244 12.84 15.80 8.07
CA SER A 244 11.38 15.77 7.87
C SER A 244 10.64 16.70 8.81
N ASP A 245 9.49 17.20 8.38
CA ASP A 245 8.56 17.87 9.27
C ASP A 245 8.04 16.88 10.34
N ASP A 246 7.54 17.44 11.44
CA ASP A 246 6.99 16.73 12.58
C ASP A 246 5.54 16.33 12.25
N TYR A 247 5.28 15.04 12.10
CA TYR A 247 3.96 14.55 11.72
C TYR A 247 3.45 13.50 12.71
N VAL A 248 2.13 13.43 12.79
CA VAL A 248 1.44 12.46 13.61
C VAL A 248 0.29 11.85 12.82
N LEU A 249 0.18 10.52 12.86
CA LEU A 249 -1.02 9.81 12.43
C LEU A 249 -1.91 9.58 13.66
N MET A 250 -3.11 10.17 13.66
CA MET A 250 -4.13 9.96 14.68
C MET A 250 -5.07 8.83 14.28
N CYS A 251 -5.16 7.79 15.10
CA CYS A 251 -6.01 6.63 14.89
C CYS A 251 -7.07 6.55 15.99
N VAL A 252 -8.33 6.81 15.63
CA VAL A 252 -9.48 6.64 16.51
C VAL A 252 -9.91 5.17 16.52
N GLY A 253 -9.93 4.54 17.70
CA GLY A 253 -10.41 3.18 17.88
C GLY A 253 -9.50 2.09 17.30
N ALA A 254 -8.20 2.35 17.14
CA ALA A 254 -7.25 1.30 16.74
C ALA A 254 -7.15 0.23 17.83
N SER A 255 -7.37 -1.03 17.45
CA SER A 255 -7.31 -2.16 18.38
C SER A 255 -5.89 -2.49 18.83
N GLU A 256 -4.91 -2.31 17.95
CA GLU A 256 -3.52 -2.68 18.16
C GLU A 256 -2.61 -1.83 17.28
N MET A 257 -1.36 -1.64 17.72
CA MET A 257 -0.29 -1.04 16.92
C MET A 257 0.84 -2.04 16.76
N LEU A 258 1.27 -2.23 15.52
CA LEU A 258 2.28 -3.20 15.15
C LEU A 258 3.44 -2.48 14.47
N PHE A 259 4.65 -2.87 14.82
CA PHE A 259 5.86 -2.29 14.26
C PHE A 259 6.75 -3.38 13.68
N CYS A 260 7.34 -3.10 12.53
CA CYS A 260 8.45 -3.85 11.97
C CYS A 260 9.34 -2.88 11.18
N GLU A 261 10.49 -3.37 10.74
CA GLU A 261 11.42 -2.62 9.92
C GLU A 261 11.08 -2.78 8.44
N ASN A 262 11.23 -1.71 7.65
CA ASN A 262 11.24 -1.82 6.19
C ASN A 262 12.61 -2.34 5.73
N GLU A 263 12.97 -3.55 6.16
CA GLU A 263 14.21 -4.25 5.85
C GLU A 263 13.92 -5.62 5.21
N THR A 264 14.71 -5.95 4.19
CA THR A 264 14.58 -7.20 3.44
C THR A 264 14.81 -8.41 4.35
N ASN A 265 13.94 -9.42 4.22
CA ASN A 265 14.12 -10.73 4.84
C ASN A 265 15.10 -11.60 4.03
N TYR A 266 16.40 -11.36 4.24
CA TYR A 266 17.48 -12.11 3.61
C TYR A 266 17.45 -13.61 3.90
N ALA A 267 17.02 -14.02 5.09
CA ALA A 267 16.90 -15.43 5.44
C ALA A 267 15.90 -16.16 4.54
N LYS A 268 14.72 -15.57 4.30
CA LYS A 268 13.71 -16.18 3.43
C LYS A 268 14.04 -16.09 1.94
N ILE A 269 14.56 -14.94 1.48
CA ILE A 269 14.76 -14.71 0.03
C ILE A 269 16.09 -15.29 -0.47
N TYR A 270 17.16 -15.16 0.32
CA TYR A 270 18.53 -15.43 -0.12
C TYR A 270 19.25 -16.48 0.75
N GLY A 271 18.61 -17.01 1.81
CA GLY A 271 19.25 -17.92 2.76
C GLY A 271 20.35 -17.27 3.61
N GLY A 272 20.37 -15.94 3.70
CA GLY A 272 21.36 -15.16 4.45
C GLY A 272 20.92 -14.78 5.87
N GLU A 273 21.72 -13.96 6.54
CA GLU A 273 21.37 -13.40 7.85
C GLU A 273 20.58 -12.10 7.71
N ASN A 274 19.55 -11.91 8.54
CA ASN A 274 18.78 -10.68 8.57
C ASN A 274 19.50 -9.61 9.41
N LYS A 275 19.48 -8.36 8.92
CA LYS A 275 20.02 -7.20 9.67
C LYS A 275 19.18 -6.82 10.88
N SER A 276 17.89 -7.17 10.87
CA SER A 276 16.93 -6.96 11.94
C SER A 276 16.12 -8.23 12.14
N GLN A 277 15.70 -8.49 13.37
CA GLN A 277 14.73 -9.55 13.67
C GLN A 277 13.34 -9.23 13.09
N PHE A 278 12.98 -7.95 13.05
CA PHE A 278 11.64 -7.50 12.68
C PHE A 278 11.61 -7.07 11.21
N THR A 279 11.82 -8.00 10.28
CA THR A 279 11.87 -7.68 8.84
C THR A 279 10.52 -7.20 8.27
N LYS A 280 10.51 -6.75 7.01
CA LYS A 280 9.33 -6.15 6.34
C LYS A 280 8.07 -7.01 6.43
N ASP A 281 8.22 -8.32 6.44
CA ASP A 281 7.11 -9.28 6.55
C ASP A 281 6.64 -9.54 7.99
N GLY A 282 7.16 -8.81 8.98
CA GLY A 282 6.86 -8.99 10.40
C GLY A 282 5.37 -8.86 10.71
N ILE A 283 4.73 -7.81 10.19
CA ILE A 283 3.28 -7.60 10.37
C ILE A 283 2.48 -8.72 9.70
N ASN A 284 2.88 -9.17 8.52
CA ASN A 284 2.26 -10.32 7.85
C ASN A 284 2.37 -11.59 8.68
N ASN A 285 3.57 -11.90 9.20
CA ASN A 285 3.78 -13.09 10.03
C ASN A 285 3.00 -13.02 11.34
N TYR A 286 2.88 -11.84 11.95
CA TYR A 286 2.13 -11.66 13.18
C TYR A 286 0.63 -11.92 13.01
N ILE A 287 0.05 -11.40 11.93
CA ILE A 287 -1.40 -11.46 11.70
C ILE A 287 -1.79 -12.78 11.05
N VAL A 288 -1.12 -13.14 9.94
CA VAL A 288 -1.50 -14.27 9.10
C VAL A 288 -0.95 -15.58 9.66
N ASN A 289 0.32 -15.59 10.10
CA ASN A 289 1.00 -16.79 10.61
C ASN A 289 0.95 -16.91 12.14
N ASN A 290 0.35 -15.94 12.83
CA ASN A 290 0.25 -15.87 14.29
C ASN A 290 1.62 -15.91 15.02
N ASP A 291 2.69 -15.45 14.37
CA ASP A 291 4.03 -15.38 14.96
C ASP A 291 4.17 -14.09 15.80
N LYS A 292 3.99 -14.24 17.12
CA LYS A 292 4.09 -13.12 18.07
C LYS A 292 5.50 -12.55 18.22
N SER A 293 6.54 -13.25 17.75
CA SER A 293 7.93 -12.79 17.82
C SER A 293 8.37 -11.94 16.63
N ALA A 294 7.49 -11.78 15.63
CA ALA A 294 7.81 -11.12 14.36
C ALA A 294 7.66 -9.58 14.39
N ILE A 295 7.10 -9.01 15.46
CA ILE A 295 6.88 -7.57 15.60
C ILE A 295 7.78 -6.96 16.67
N ASN A 296 8.15 -5.71 16.45
CA ASN A 296 8.75 -4.87 17.48
C ASN A 296 7.63 -4.31 18.39
N ILE A 297 7.85 -4.40 19.70
CA ILE A 297 6.93 -3.89 20.73
C ILE A 297 7.38 -2.53 21.30
N GLU A 298 8.57 -2.07 20.91
CA GLU A 298 9.20 -0.83 21.35
C GLU A 298 9.05 0.31 20.33
#